data_AF-A0A7S1N978-F1
#
_entry.id   AF-A0A7S1N978-F1
#
_cell.length_a   1.000
_cell.length_b   1.000
_cell.length_c   1.000
_cell.angle_alpha   90.00
_cell.angle_beta   90.00
_cell.angle_gamma   90.00
#
_symmetry.space_group_name_H-M   'P 1'
#
loop_
_entity.id
_entity.type
_entity.pdbx_description
1 polymer ?
#
loop_
_entity_poly.entity_id
_entity_poly.type
_entity_poly.pdbx_seq_one_letter_code
_entity_poly.pdbx_strand_id
1 'polypeptide(L)'
;WVRICAIKDRDPVERMAEPYLPARRGEIICSFDTDFFICGVAPFGPNLLILAYDDPGIVIGADGNLKRKSQRAGAKGAAPRPELRICKRNGEETACDSLNMKDHHKWFATDYRLEFNRQVMENIYYILSPLEIIIAKPCDDDDYVSWLVKRFRYGEALNCVRNLNCKHPEHSLQGIGEKYLTHLVEVGDYKSATFHFEEVLGTHADLWEKWIGIFERAGQLRWVIGHIPTRVDFALNPNIYRMILSYLLQSDQSALLQCLKTWNPSLYPVPELTQQIMEALGKVRPPIRQDRGREPTDPHTLLSLALATLYEHSRHYAKALKIYLDLGRSDVF
;
A
#
# COMPACT_ATOMS: atom_id res chain seq x y z
N TRP A 1 21.76 -1.60 39.49
CA TRP A 1 22.21 -3.00 39.40
C TRP A 1 21.08 -3.89 38.92
N VAL A 2 21.40 -4.91 38.12
CA VAL A 2 20.53 -6.03 37.76
C VAL A 2 21.15 -7.29 38.33
N ARG A 3 20.32 -8.18 38.92
CA ARG A 3 20.77 -9.49 39.42
C ARG A 3 19.90 -10.57 38.80
N ILE A 4 20.53 -11.55 38.16
CA ILE A 4 19.89 -12.69 37.52
C ILE A 4 20.03 -13.89 38.45
N CYS A 5 18.89 -14.44 38.89
CA CYS A 5 18.86 -15.56 39.82
C CYS A 5 18.33 -16.83 39.16
N ALA A 6 19.01 -17.97 39.34
CA ALA A 6 18.45 -19.29 39.06
C ALA A 6 17.61 -19.72 40.24
N ILE A 7 16.40 -20.21 39.96
CA ILE A 7 15.57 -20.87 40.97
C ILE A 7 16.00 -22.35 40.98
N LYS A 8 16.59 -22.80 42.07
CA LYS A 8 16.97 -24.21 42.30
C LYS A 8 16.12 -24.80 43.43
N ASP A 9 15.83 -26.08 43.34
CA ASP A 9 15.27 -26.81 44.48
C ASP A 9 16.35 -26.95 45.55
N ARG A 10 15.96 -26.78 46.82
CA ARG A 10 16.87 -27.01 47.95
C ARG A 10 17.17 -28.51 48.07
N ASP A 11 18.40 -28.82 48.47
CA ASP A 11 18.82 -30.20 48.66
C ASP A 11 17.90 -30.91 49.69
N PRO A 12 17.58 -32.20 49.49
CA PRO A 12 16.68 -32.93 50.39
C PRO A 12 17.14 -32.90 51.86
N VAL A 13 18.46 -32.90 52.07
CA VAL A 13 19.09 -32.82 53.39
C VAL A 13 18.90 -31.43 54.03
N GLU A 14 19.08 -30.35 53.26
CA GLU A 14 18.80 -28.99 53.72
C GLU A 14 17.31 -28.78 54.03
N ARG A 15 16.42 -29.40 53.25
CA ARG A 15 14.96 -29.35 53.49
C ARG A 15 14.56 -30.09 54.77
N MET A 16 15.27 -31.15 55.14
CA MET A 16 15.06 -31.87 56.40
C MET A 16 15.64 -31.11 57.59
N ALA A 17 16.76 -30.41 57.41
CA ALA A 17 17.40 -29.61 58.46
C ALA A 17 16.62 -28.31 58.78
N GLU A 18 16.05 -27.66 57.76
CA GLU A 18 15.34 -26.38 57.90
C GLU A 18 13.97 -26.44 57.21
N PRO A 19 13.00 -27.19 57.77
CA PRO A 19 11.70 -27.46 57.12
C PRO A 19 10.78 -26.23 57.02
N TYR A 20 11.10 -25.15 57.74
CA TYR A 20 10.36 -23.88 57.71
C TYR A 20 10.71 -23.00 56.50
N LEU A 21 11.75 -23.37 55.73
CA LEU A 21 12.16 -22.60 54.56
C LEU A 21 11.47 -23.08 53.27
N PRO A 22 11.23 -22.16 52.31
CA PRO A 22 10.59 -22.52 51.05
C PRO A 22 11.43 -23.54 50.26
N ALA A 23 10.73 -24.45 49.57
CA ALA A 23 11.33 -25.57 48.85
C ALA A 23 12.34 -25.17 47.76
N ARG A 24 12.24 -23.93 47.25
CA ARG A 24 13.10 -23.37 46.20
C ARG A 24 13.91 -22.20 46.75
N ARG A 25 15.17 -22.09 46.32
CA ARG A 25 16.05 -20.95 46.60
C ARG A 25 16.47 -20.25 45.30
N GLY A 26 16.63 -18.94 45.35
CA GLY A 26 17.22 -18.14 44.28
C GLY A 26 18.72 -18.03 44.48
N GLU A 27 19.51 -18.48 43.52
CA GLU A 27 20.97 -18.33 43.51
C GLU A 27 21.36 -17.30 42.45
N ILE A 28 22.11 -16.27 42.83
CA ILE A 28 22.56 -15.22 41.90
C ILE A 28 23.59 -15.85 40.96
N ILE A 29 23.25 -15.92 39.68
CA ILE A 29 24.14 -16.43 38.62
C ILE A 29 24.98 -15.29 38.05
N CYS A 30 24.40 -14.10 37.96
CA CYS A 30 25.04 -12.95 37.35
C CYS A 30 24.51 -11.65 37.95
N SER A 31 25.37 -10.63 38.02
CA SER A 31 24.99 -9.28 38.39
C SER A 31 25.82 -8.25 37.64
N PHE A 32 25.19 -7.15 37.24
CA PHE A 32 25.87 -6.02 36.61
C PHE A 32 25.28 -4.68 37.07
N ASP A 33 26.07 -3.62 36.99
CA ASP A 33 25.65 -2.26 37.32
C ASP A 33 25.07 -1.54 36.11
N THR A 34 24.20 -0.56 36.38
CA THR A 34 23.50 0.22 35.35
C THR A 34 23.67 1.70 35.68
N ASP A 35 23.94 2.50 34.66
CA ASP A 35 24.07 3.95 34.72
C ASP A 35 22.74 4.69 34.54
N PHE A 36 21.67 3.95 34.20
CA PHE A 36 20.30 4.42 34.05
C PHE A 36 19.34 3.82 35.10
N PHE A 37 18.16 4.41 35.24
CA PHE A 37 17.05 3.81 35.99
C PHE A 37 16.34 2.74 35.18
N ILE A 38 15.98 1.65 35.85
CA ILE A 38 15.24 0.54 35.26
C ILE A 38 13.76 0.74 35.54
N CYS A 39 13.00 1.05 34.50
CA CYS A 39 11.55 1.23 34.56
C CYS A 39 10.80 -0.10 34.37
N GLY A 40 11.45 -1.09 33.76
CA GLY A 40 10.94 -2.45 33.61
C GLY A 40 11.92 -3.37 32.90
N VAL A 41 11.70 -4.68 33.04
CA VAL A 41 12.55 -5.72 32.46
C VAL A 41 11.70 -6.86 31.90
N ALA A 42 12.06 -7.36 30.71
CA ALA A 42 11.39 -8.47 30.05
C ALA A 42 12.40 -9.41 29.39
N PRO A 43 12.07 -10.70 29.21
CA PRO A 43 12.92 -11.63 28.47
C PRO A 43 12.91 -11.29 26.96
N PHE A 44 14.07 -11.38 26.30
CA PHE A 44 14.22 -11.23 24.85
C PHE A 44 15.15 -12.33 24.31
N GLY A 45 14.60 -13.52 24.08
CA GLY A 45 15.39 -14.70 23.71
C GLY A 45 16.48 -15.00 24.76
N PRO A 46 17.78 -15.06 24.40
CA PRO A 46 18.87 -15.25 25.36
C PRO A 46 19.19 -13.98 26.18
N ASN A 47 18.72 -12.81 25.71
CA ASN A 47 19.02 -11.48 26.22
C ASN A 47 17.87 -10.94 27.10
N LEU A 48 18.08 -9.76 27.66
CA LEU A 48 17.13 -8.99 28.43
C LEU A 48 16.71 -7.74 27.65
N LEU A 49 15.42 -7.44 27.63
CA LEU A 49 14.88 -6.15 27.21
C LEU A 49 14.68 -5.30 28.46
N ILE A 50 15.27 -4.12 28.48
CA ILE A 50 15.23 -3.19 29.61
C ILE A 50 14.65 -1.86 29.14
N LEU A 51 13.59 -1.42 29.81
CA LEU A 51 13.10 -0.06 29.67
C LEU A 51 13.92 0.83 30.60
N ALA A 52 14.78 1.65 30.00
CA ALA A 52 15.72 2.52 30.68
C ALA A 52 15.20 3.96 30.70
N TYR A 53 15.56 4.69 31.75
CA TYR A 53 15.36 6.13 31.84
C TYR A 53 16.65 6.73 32.38
N ASP A 54 17.28 7.55 31.55
CA ASP A 54 18.50 8.25 31.94
C ASP A 54 18.19 9.34 32.96
N ASP A 55 19.08 9.55 33.93
CA ASP A 55 18.97 10.70 34.84
C ASP A 55 20.05 11.70 34.48
N PRO A 56 19.71 12.93 34.04
CA PRO A 56 20.71 13.96 33.80
C PRO A 56 21.50 14.36 35.07
N GLY A 57 21.08 13.91 36.26
CA GLY A 57 21.80 14.04 37.51
C GLY A 57 22.88 12.98 37.78
N ILE A 58 22.90 11.86 37.04
CA ILE A 58 23.87 10.77 37.21
C ILE A 58 25.02 10.99 36.22
N VAL A 59 26.25 11.08 36.72
CA VAL A 59 27.47 11.24 35.92
C VAL A 59 28.48 10.18 36.32
N ILE A 60 29.16 9.58 35.34
CA ILE A 60 30.28 8.68 35.60
C ILE A 60 31.45 9.54 36.11
N GLY A 61 31.84 9.34 37.37
CA GLY A 61 33.01 9.99 37.95
C GLY A 61 34.29 9.49 37.30
N ALA A 62 35.39 10.25 37.43
CA ALA A 62 36.70 9.85 36.92
C ALA A 62 37.24 8.52 37.50
N ASP A 63 36.63 8.05 38.59
CA ASP A 63 36.84 6.77 39.27
C ASP A 63 36.00 5.61 38.70
N GLY A 64 35.22 5.83 37.63
CA GLY A 64 34.33 4.83 37.04
C GLY A 64 33.05 4.57 37.85
N ASN A 65 32.91 5.18 39.02
CA ASN A 65 31.73 5.08 39.87
C ASN A 65 30.66 6.10 39.50
N LEU A 66 29.40 5.70 39.59
CA LEU A 66 28.24 6.56 39.37
C LEU A 66 28.12 7.58 40.50
N LYS A 67 28.25 8.87 40.17
CA LYS A 67 28.08 9.99 41.11
C LYS A 67 26.84 10.79 40.74
N ARG A 68 25.95 11.00 41.72
CA ARG A 68 24.86 11.98 41.57
C ARG A 68 25.42 13.39 41.77
N LYS A 69 25.33 14.25 40.75
CA LYS A 69 25.50 15.68 40.96
C LYS A 69 24.37 16.17 41.85
N SER A 70 24.71 16.86 42.94
CA SER A 70 23.76 17.57 43.78
C SER A 70 23.11 18.69 42.95
N GLN A 71 22.01 18.39 42.25
CA GLN A 71 21.25 19.43 41.58
C GLN A 71 20.63 20.33 42.66
N ARG A 72 20.98 21.62 42.63
CA ARG A 72 20.19 22.65 43.32
C ARG A 72 18.74 22.53 42.83
N ALA A 73 17.80 22.41 43.76
CA ALA A 73 16.37 22.39 43.49
C ALA A 73 16.00 23.59 42.60
N GLY A 74 15.80 23.38 41.30
CA GLY A 74 15.48 24.46 40.37
C GLY A 74 15.85 24.21 38.90
N ALA A 75 16.87 23.40 38.62
CA ALA A 75 17.20 23.03 37.24
C ALA A 75 16.52 21.70 36.86
N LYS A 76 15.18 21.71 36.73
CA LYS A 76 14.48 20.64 36.02
C LYS A 76 14.89 20.72 34.54
N GLY A 77 16.03 20.12 34.19
CA GLY A 77 16.29 19.75 32.80
C GLY A 77 15.09 18.94 32.31
N ALA A 78 14.65 19.16 31.07
CA ALA A 78 13.55 18.40 30.49
C ALA A 78 13.81 16.91 30.70
N ALA A 79 12.82 16.16 31.22
CA ALA A 79 12.98 14.73 31.44
C ALA A 79 13.42 14.06 30.12
N PRO A 80 14.48 13.22 30.14
CA PRO A 80 14.95 12.57 28.94
C PRO A 80 13.91 11.58 28.42
N ARG A 81 14.07 11.21 27.16
CA ARG A 81 13.22 10.21 26.54
C ARG A 81 13.52 8.85 27.16
N PRO A 82 12.51 8.06 27.53
CA PRO A 82 12.75 6.67 27.92
C PRO A 82 13.34 5.90 26.73
N GLU A 83 14.22 4.95 27.02
CA GLU A 83 14.93 4.17 26.02
C GLU A 83 14.64 2.69 26.19
N LEU A 84 14.62 1.97 25.08
CA LEU A 84 14.49 0.52 25.08
C LEU A 84 15.85 -0.09 24.74
N ARG A 85 16.44 -0.81 25.70
CA ARG A 85 17.77 -1.39 25.59
C ARG A 85 17.73 -2.90 25.57
N ILE A 86 18.47 -3.51 24.66
CA ILE A 86 18.70 -4.95 24.62
C ILE A 86 20.06 -5.24 25.23
N CYS A 87 20.09 -5.93 26.36
CA CYS A 87 21.31 -6.26 27.09
C CYS A 87 21.50 -7.78 27.14
N LYS A 88 22.74 -8.24 26.94
CA LYS A 88 23.10 -9.62 27.26
C LYS A 88 23.06 -9.82 28.79
N ARG A 89 23.04 -11.09 29.22
CA ARG A 89 23.00 -11.42 30.66
C ARG A 89 24.21 -10.92 31.46
N ASN A 90 25.33 -10.67 30.81
CA ASN A 90 26.55 -10.10 31.39
C ASN A 90 26.51 -8.56 31.52
N GLY A 91 25.43 -7.89 31.11
CA GLY A 91 25.28 -6.44 31.14
C GLY A 91 25.77 -5.71 29.88
N GLU A 92 26.28 -6.42 28.88
CA GLU A 92 26.72 -5.81 27.61
C GLU A 92 25.50 -5.37 26.77
N GLU A 93 25.45 -4.09 26.43
CA GLU A 93 24.42 -3.50 25.59
C GLU A 93 24.62 -3.90 24.12
N THR A 94 23.55 -4.38 23.48
CA THR A 94 23.55 -4.83 22.07
C THR A 94 22.81 -3.83 21.18
N ALA A 95 21.74 -3.23 21.68
CA ALA A 95 20.96 -2.23 20.95
C ALA A 95 20.29 -1.26 21.94
N CYS A 96 20.10 -0.02 21.51
CA CYS A 96 19.42 1.03 22.28
C CYS A 96 18.63 1.93 21.33
N ASP A 97 17.33 2.08 21.60
CA ASP A 97 16.43 2.96 20.84
C ASP A 97 15.66 3.90 21.77
N SER A 98 15.70 5.20 21.50
CA SER A 98 14.91 6.18 22.25
C SER A 98 13.44 6.16 21.81
N LEU A 99 12.52 6.11 22.77
CA LEU A 99 11.08 6.05 22.52
C LEU A 99 10.48 7.44 22.40
N ASN A 100 9.72 7.67 21.33
CA ASN A 100 9.03 8.94 21.12
C ASN A 100 7.63 8.93 21.76
N MET A 101 7.60 9.11 23.08
CA MET A 101 6.37 9.14 23.89
C MET A 101 5.80 10.56 24.00
N LYS A 102 4.46 10.66 23.98
CA LYS A 102 3.76 11.93 24.26
C LYS A 102 4.11 12.47 25.63
N ASP A 103 4.43 13.76 25.68
CA ASP A 103 4.72 14.50 26.90
C ASP A 103 5.79 13.87 27.81
N HIS A 104 6.74 13.10 27.25
CA HIS A 104 7.84 12.44 28.02
C HIS A 104 8.58 13.39 28.97
N HIS A 105 8.70 14.66 28.60
CA HIS A 105 9.33 15.70 29.42
C HIS A 105 8.65 15.95 30.79
N LYS A 106 7.42 15.47 31.01
CA LYS A 106 6.65 15.61 32.26
C LYS A 106 6.74 14.38 33.17
N TRP A 107 7.23 13.26 32.66
CA TRP A 107 7.16 11.96 33.32
C TRP A 107 8.51 11.53 33.89
N PHE A 108 8.47 10.73 34.94
CA PHE A 108 9.66 10.18 35.59
C PHE A 108 9.77 8.67 35.36
N ALA A 109 10.94 8.10 35.68
CA ALA A 109 11.19 6.66 35.59
C ALA A 109 10.09 5.78 36.24
N THR A 110 9.47 6.25 37.32
CA THR A 110 8.41 5.52 38.04
C THR A 110 7.09 5.41 37.26
N ASP A 111 6.87 6.30 36.31
CA ASP A 111 5.63 6.42 35.54
C ASP A 111 5.62 5.48 34.32
N TYR A 112 6.78 4.94 33.97
CA TYR A 112 6.96 4.00 32.89
C TYR A 112 6.93 2.55 33.38
N ARG A 113 6.34 1.67 32.58
CA ARG A 113 6.31 0.22 32.83
C ARG A 113 6.56 -0.54 31.54
N LEU A 114 7.23 -1.68 31.66
CA LEU A 114 7.41 -2.64 30.58
C LEU A 114 6.67 -3.92 30.95
N GLU A 115 5.68 -4.27 30.16
CA GLU A 115 4.94 -5.52 30.27
C GLU A 115 5.16 -6.37 29.02
N PHE A 116 4.96 -7.67 29.13
CA PHE A 116 5.14 -8.60 28.01
C PHE A 116 4.17 -9.76 28.09
N ASN A 117 3.79 -10.30 26.94
CA ASN A 117 2.91 -11.46 26.90
C ASN A 117 3.70 -12.73 27.24
N ARG A 118 3.31 -13.42 28.33
CA ARG A 118 3.98 -14.65 28.78
C ARG A 118 3.51 -15.92 28.05
N GLN A 119 2.39 -15.85 27.33
CA GLN A 119 1.70 -17.03 26.78
C GLN A 119 1.93 -17.22 25.29
N VAL A 120 2.23 -16.13 24.56
CA VAL A 120 2.41 -16.16 23.10
C VAL A 120 3.89 -16.39 22.79
N MET A 121 4.20 -17.26 21.81
CA MET A 121 5.59 -17.48 21.38
C MET A 121 6.22 -16.26 20.71
N GLU A 122 5.39 -15.33 20.24
CA GLU A 122 5.81 -14.06 19.65
C GLU A 122 6.16 -13.04 20.74
N ASN A 123 7.34 -12.45 20.62
CA ASN A 123 7.88 -11.46 21.56
C ASN A 123 7.14 -10.11 21.44
N ILE A 124 5.95 -10.02 22.04
CA ILE A 124 5.16 -8.78 22.10
C ILE A 124 5.36 -8.11 23.47
N TYR A 125 5.78 -6.84 23.43
CA TYR A 125 6.02 -6.01 24.58
C TYR A 125 5.09 -4.80 24.59
N TYR A 126 4.64 -4.41 25.76
CA TYR A 126 3.80 -3.25 26.01
C TYR A 126 4.57 -2.28 26.88
N ILE A 127 4.85 -1.11 26.33
CA ILE A 127 5.54 -0.02 27.03
C ILE A 127 4.48 0.99 27.43
N LEU A 128 4.26 1.14 28.72
CA LEU A 128 3.21 2.01 29.26
C LEU A 128 3.80 3.32 29.74
N SER A 129 3.10 4.40 29.39
CA SER A 129 3.22 5.76 29.90
C SER A 129 1.85 6.18 30.46
N PRO A 130 1.77 7.18 31.36
CA PRO A 130 0.49 7.62 31.93
C PRO A 130 -0.58 8.02 30.90
N LEU A 131 -0.19 8.40 29.68
CA LEU A 131 -1.10 8.86 28.62
C LEU A 131 -1.09 8.00 27.36
N GLU A 132 -0.17 7.06 27.23
CA GLU A 132 0.08 6.35 25.98
C GLU A 132 0.62 4.95 26.24
N ILE A 133 0.23 4.01 25.38
CA ILE A 133 0.76 2.64 25.39
C ILE A 133 1.38 2.41 24.02
N ILE A 134 2.65 2.03 24.01
CA ILE A 134 3.37 1.62 22.81
C ILE A 134 3.44 0.09 22.79
N ILE A 135 3.11 -0.51 21.65
CA ILE A 135 3.24 -1.94 21.43
C ILE A 135 4.48 -2.17 20.57
N ALA A 136 5.46 -2.89 21.11
CA ALA A 136 6.63 -3.35 20.38
C ALA A 136 6.45 -4.84 20.06
N LYS A 137 6.30 -5.14 18.76
CA LYS A 137 6.20 -6.50 18.22
C LYS A 137 7.31 -6.68 17.16
N PRO A 138 7.69 -7.92 16.81
CA PRO A 138 8.53 -8.16 15.64
C PRO A 138 7.86 -7.56 14.40
N CYS A 139 8.65 -6.94 13.52
CA CYS A 139 8.13 -6.48 12.24
C CYS A 139 7.61 -7.68 11.44
N ASP A 140 6.34 -7.62 11.06
CA ASP A 140 5.76 -8.59 10.13
C ASP A 140 5.92 -8.10 8.69
N ASP A 141 5.64 -8.99 7.74
CA ASP A 141 5.66 -8.67 6.31
C ASP A 141 4.69 -7.53 5.98
N ASP A 142 3.58 -7.44 6.73
CA ASP A 142 2.58 -6.39 6.61
C ASP A 142 3.18 -5.01 6.98
N ASP A 143 3.93 -4.91 8.08
CA ASP A 143 4.60 -3.69 8.53
C ASP A 143 5.62 -3.21 7.48
N TYR A 144 6.34 -4.15 6.84
CA TYR A 144 7.28 -3.83 5.75
C TYR A 144 6.57 -3.29 4.51
N VAL A 145 5.46 -3.90 4.10
CA VAL A 145 4.64 -3.42 2.98
C VAL A 145 4.06 -2.04 3.29
N SER A 146 3.54 -1.82 4.51
CA SER A 146 3.07 -0.52 4.98
C SER A 146 4.17 0.55 4.92
N TRP A 147 5.40 0.19 5.30
CA TRP A 147 6.55 1.08 5.20
C TRP A 147 6.88 1.47 3.76
N LEU A 148 6.81 0.52 2.81
CA LEU A 148 7.02 0.78 1.38
C LEU A 148 5.95 1.73 0.82
N VAL A 149 4.68 1.48 1.16
CA VAL A 149 3.54 2.31 0.72
C VAL A 149 3.68 3.74 1.24
N LYS A 150 4.06 3.94 2.51
CA LYS A 150 4.31 5.29 3.08
C LYS A 150 5.42 6.06 2.39
N ARG A 151 6.35 5.36 1.73
CA ARG A 151 7.46 5.96 0.96
C ARG A 151 7.19 6.03 -0.54
N PHE A 152 5.95 5.79 -0.97
CA PHE A 152 5.55 5.76 -2.37
C PHE A 152 6.31 4.73 -3.24
N ARG A 153 6.90 3.69 -2.62
CA ARG A 153 7.61 2.59 -3.31
C ARG A 153 6.65 1.47 -3.66
N TYR A 154 5.66 1.77 -4.50
CA TYR A 154 4.57 0.84 -4.80
C TYR A 154 4.98 -0.38 -5.63
N GLY A 155 5.95 -0.26 -6.54
CA GLY A 155 6.40 -1.40 -7.34
C GLY A 155 7.02 -2.51 -6.50
N GLU A 156 7.80 -2.12 -5.48
CA GLU A 156 8.35 -3.07 -4.50
C GLU A 156 7.26 -3.59 -3.57
N ALA A 157 6.33 -2.73 -3.13
CA ALA A 157 5.21 -3.16 -2.31
C ALA A 157 4.37 -4.23 -3.00
N LEU A 158 4.06 -4.07 -4.30
CA LEU A 158 3.34 -5.07 -5.09
C LEU A 158 4.12 -6.38 -5.21
N ASN A 159 5.43 -6.33 -5.46
CA ASN A 159 6.26 -7.53 -5.49
C ASN A 159 6.31 -8.26 -4.14
N CYS A 160 6.37 -7.51 -3.04
CA CYS A 160 6.31 -8.06 -1.69
C CYS A 160 4.98 -8.75 -1.43
N VAL A 161 3.85 -8.14 -1.80
CA VAL A 161 2.51 -8.74 -1.63
C VAL A 161 2.34 -10.02 -2.44
N ARG A 162 2.99 -10.12 -3.62
CA ARG A 162 2.95 -11.36 -4.43
C ARG A 162 3.72 -12.52 -3.77
N ASN A 163 4.83 -12.20 -3.09
CA ASN A 163 5.76 -13.20 -2.57
C ASN A 163 5.57 -13.52 -1.08
N LEU A 164 5.00 -12.59 -0.32
CA LEU A 164 4.82 -12.68 1.12
C LEU A 164 3.35 -12.98 1.43
N ASN A 165 3.12 -13.88 2.38
CA ASN A 165 1.77 -14.14 2.92
C ASN A 165 1.37 -13.01 3.87
N CYS A 166 1.03 -11.85 3.30
CA CYS A 166 0.47 -10.72 4.02
C CYS A 166 -0.82 -11.18 4.72
N LYS A 167 -0.90 -11.04 6.04
CA LYS A 167 -2.06 -11.47 6.82
C LYS A 167 -3.13 -10.39 6.84
N HIS A 168 -2.74 -9.13 6.61
CA HIS A 168 -3.65 -8.00 6.69
C HIS A 168 -4.47 -7.81 5.40
N PRO A 169 -5.81 -7.72 5.48
CA PRO A 169 -6.67 -7.60 4.29
C PRO A 169 -6.46 -6.29 3.51
N GLU A 170 -6.02 -5.22 4.18
CA GLU A 170 -5.69 -3.94 3.51
C GLU A 170 -4.39 -4.00 2.71
N HIS A 171 -3.54 -5.00 2.94
CA HIS A 171 -2.35 -5.27 2.14
C HIS A 171 -2.61 -6.28 1.03
N SER A 172 -3.87 -6.40 0.61
CA SER A 172 -4.21 -7.10 -0.62
C SER A 172 -3.60 -6.41 -1.83
N LEU A 173 -3.32 -7.20 -2.86
CA LEU A 173 -2.81 -6.72 -4.14
C LEU A 173 -3.70 -5.62 -4.73
N GLN A 174 -5.02 -5.77 -4.59
CA GLN A 174 -6.01 -4.78 -4.99
C GLN A 174 -5.91 -3.49 -4.16
N GLY A 175 -5.86 -3.59 -2.82
CA GLY A 175 -5.83 -2.41 -1.95
C GLY A 175 -4.58 -1.54 -2.15
N ILE A 176 -3.41 -2.18 -2.30
CA ILE A 176 -2.15 -1.49 -2.58
C ILE A 176 -2.11 -0.99 -4.02
N GLY A 177 -2.64 -1.77 -4.96
CA GLY A 177 -2.79 -1.36 -6.34
C GLY A 177 -3.66 -0.12 -6.50
N GLU A 178 -4.81 -0.03 -5.82
CA GLU A 178 -5.66 1.16 -5.85
C GLU A 178 -4.92 2.40 -5.29
N LYS A 179 -4.15 2.24 -4.20
CA LYS A 179 -3.30 3.33 -3.67
C LYS A 179 -2.23 3.74 -4.67
N TYR A 180 -1.63 2.78 -5.38
CA TYR A 180 -0.63 3.05 -6.39
C TYR A 180 -1.23 3.80 -7.59
N LEU A 181 -2.37 3.35 -8.11
CA LEU A 181 -3.07 4.02 -9.20
C LEU A 181 -3.50 5.44 -8.80
N THR A 182 -3.92 5.65 -7.55
CA THR A 182 -4.27 6.98 -7.04
C THR A 182 -3.06 7.91 -7.10
N HIS A 183 -1.92 7.45 -6.59
CA HIS A 183 -0.68 8.22 -6.64
C HIS A 183 -0.22 8.50 -8.08
N LEU A 184 -0.32 7.53 -9.00
CA LEU A 184 0.05 7.74 -10.41
C LEU A 184 -0.82 8.79 -11.11
N VAL A 185 -2.12 8.81 -10.81
CA VAL A 185 -3.04 9.83 -11.32
C VAL A 185 -2.72 11.20 -10.74
N GLU A 186 -2.36 11.29 -9.46
CA GLU A 186 -1.92 12.54 -8.82
C GLU A 186 -0.62 13.10 -9.43
N VAL A 187 0.34 12.21 -9.74
CA VAL A 187 1.59 12.57 -10.43
C VAL A 187 1.36 12.88 -11.92
N GLY A 188 0.25 12.41 -12.49
CA GLY A 188 -0.10 12.60 -13.90
C GLY A 188 0.52 11.57 -14.85
N ASP A 189 1.06 10.45 -14.34
CA ASP A 189 1.58 9.36 -15.17
C ASP A 189 0.47 8.35 -15.50
N TYR A 190 -0.39 8.75 -16.43
CA TYR A 190 -1.52 7.95 -16.89
C TYR A 190 -1.10 6.71 -17.68
N LYS A 191 0.07 6.72 -18.33
CA LYS A 191 0.55 5.61 -19.17
C LYS A 191 0.99 4.43 -18.31
N SER A 192 1.76 4.69 -17.26
CA SER A 192 2.16 3.65 -16.31
C SER A 192 0.96 3.10 -15.55
N ALA A 193 0.00 3.97 -15.20
CA ALA A 193 -1.24 3.54 -14.53
C ALA A 193 -2.02 2.52 -15.36
N THR A 194 -2.21 2.76 -16.66
CA THR A 194 -2.96 1.84 -17.54
C THR A 194 -2.27 0.49 -17.73
N PHE A 195 -0.94 0.43 -17.66
CA PHE A 195 -0.22 -0.84 -17.75
C PHE A 195 -0.50 -1.75 -16.54
N HIS A 196 -0.69 -1.16 -15.36
CA HIS A 196 -0.98 -1.90 -14.14
C HIS A 196 -2.49 -2.17 -13.93
N PHE A 197 -3.37 -1.69 -14.81
CA PHE A 197 -4.83 -1.88 -14.68
C PHE A 197 -5.23 -3.35 -14.74
N GLU A 198 -4.74 -4.11 -15.72
CA GLU A 198 -5.06 -5.53 -15.86
C GLU A 198 -4.66 -6.34 -14.62
N GLU A 199 -3.53 -5.98 -14.01
CA GLU A 199 -3.00 -6.65 -12.84
C GLU A 199 -3.76 -6.28 -11.55
N VAL A 200 -4.05 -5.01 -11.35
CA VAL A 200 -4.63 -4.49 -10.11
C VAL A 200 -6.14 -4.68 -10.06
N LEU A 201 -6.83 -4.48 -11.19
CA LEU A 201 -8.29 -4.48 -11.27
C LEU A 201 -8.85 -5.89 -11.51
N GLY A 202 -8.06 -6.76 -12.15
CA GLY A 202 -8.45 -8.13 -12.47
C GLY A 202 -9.84 -8.18 -13.13
N THR A 203 -10.71 -9.03 -12.58
CA THR A 203 -12.08 -9.28 -13.06
C THR A 203 -13.15 -8.49 -12.29
N HIS A 204 -12.80 -7.37 -11.64
CA HIS A 204 -13.77 -6.56 -10.87
C HIS A 204 -14.33 -5.40 -11.71
N ALA A 205 -15.52 -5.57 -12.27
CA ALA A 205 -16.14 -4.59 -13.17
C ALA A 205 -16.27 -3.21 -12.50
N ASP A 206 -16.74 -3.16 -11.26
CA ASP A 206 -16.98 -1.91 -10.52
C ASP A 206 -15.72 -1.03 -10.40
N LEU A 207 -14.55 -1.65 -10.23
CA LEU A 207 -13.29 -0.92 -10.14
C LEU A 207 -12.89 -0.35 -11.49
N TRP A 208 -13.05 -1.12 -12.56
CA TRP A 208 -12.84 -0.63 -13.92
C TRP A 208 -13.73 0.59 -14.20
N GLU A 209 -15.02 0.54 -13.84
CA GLU A 209 -15.94 1.67 -14.04
C GLU A 209 -15.49 2.92 -13.27
N LYS A 210 -15.10 2.74 -11.99
CA LYS A 210 -14.57 3.81 -11.14
C LYS A 210 -13.33 4.47 -11.76
N TRP A 211 -12.34 3.68 -12.18
CA TRP A 211 -11.09 4.20 -12.72
C TRP A 211 -11.28 4.83 -14.10
N ILE A 212 -12.12 4.26 -14.96
CA ILE A 212 -12.45 4.85 -16.26
C ILE A 212 -13.12 6.23 -16.06
N GLY A 213 -14.03 6.36 -15.08
CA GLY A 213 -14.63 7.66 -14.75
C GLY A 213 -13.64 8.69 -14.15
N ILE A 214 -12.56 8.25 -13.50
CA ILE A 214 -11.47 9.14 -13.06
C ILE A 214 -10.67 9.62 -14.27
N PHE A 215 -10.34 8.72 -15.20
CA PHE A 215 -9.57 9.05 -16.41
C PHE A 215 -10.36 9.93 -17.39
N GLU A 216 -11.67 9.76 -17.47
CA GLU A 216 -12.56 10.62 -18.25
C GLU A 216 -12.52 12.06 -17.74
N ARG A 217 -12.69 12.27 -16.43
CA ARG A 217 -12.57 13.60 -15.82
C ARG A 217 -11.18 14.22 -16.00
N ALA A 218 -10.14 13.40 -16.07
CA ALA A 218 -8.78 13.84 -16.37
C ALA A 218 -8.52 14.10 -17.87
N GLY A 219 -9.46 13.74 -18.75
CA GLY A 219 -9.33 13.88 -20.21
C GLY A 219 -8.28 12.97 -20.86
N GLN A 220 -7.80 11.95 -20.15
CA GLN A 220 -6.72 11.05 -20.60
C GLN A 220 -7.23 9.67 -21.01
N LEU A 221 -8.47 9.61 -21.51
CA LEU A 221 -9.13 8.38 -21.92
C LEU A 221 -8.36 7.61 -23.01
N ARG A 222 -7.54 8.30 -23.81
CA ARG A 222 -6.70 7.72 -24.87
C ARG A 222 -5.82 6.55 -24.43
N TRP A 223 -5.29 6.58 -23.20
CA TRP A 223 -4.38 5.55 -22.71
C TRP A 223 -5.11 4.29 -22.28
N VAL A 224 -6.37 4.44 -21.87
CA VAL A 224 -7.17 3.33 -21.35
C VAL A 224 -7.59 2.40 -22.48
N ILE A 225 -7.89 2.93 -23.66
CA ILE A 225 -8.51 2.24 -24.81
C ILE A 225 -7.80 0.93 -25.19
N GLY A 226 -6.47 0.89 -25.08
CA GLY A 226 -5.68 -0.31 -25.42
C GLY A 226 -5.77 -1.45 -24.40
N HIS A 227 -6.19 -1.16 -23.17
CA HIS A 227 -6.22 -2.11 -22.05
C HIS A 227 -7.63 -2.46 -21.58
N ILE A 228 -8.66 -1.96 -22.26
CA ILE A 228 -10.05 -2.21 -21.84
C ILE A 228 -10.39 -3.68 -22.08
N PRO A 229 -11.02 -4.34 -21.10
CA PRO A 229 -11.55 -5.67 -21.30
C PRO A 229 -12.58 -5.68 -22.44
N THR A 230 -12.23 -6.39 -23.51
CA THR A 230 -13.06 -6.61 -24.71
C THR A 230 -13.63 -8.01 -24.78
N ARG A 231 -13.33 -8.85 -23.77
CA ARG A 231 -13.78 -10.24 -23.75
C ARG A 231 -15.23 -10.34 -23.30
N VAL A 232 -15.98 -11.24 -23.94
CA VAL A 232 -17.43 -11.42 -23.77
C VAL A 232 -17.80 -11.98 -22.38
N ASP A 233 -16.85 -12.65 -21.72
CA ASP A 233 -16.97 -13.19 -20.35
C ASP A 233 -16.87 -12.11 -19.26
N PHE A 234 -16.31 -10.93 -19.58
CA PHE A 234 -16.18 -9.80 -18.68
C PHE A 234 -16.47 -8.48 -19.40
N ALA A 235 -17.75 -8.21 -19.62
CA ALA A 235 -18.23 -6.96 -20.22
C ALA A 235 -18.53 -5.91 -19.14
N LEU A 236 -18.02 -4.70 -19.34
CA LEU A 236 -18.38 -3.53 -18.54
C LEU A 236 -19.77 -2.99 -18.93
N ASN A 237 -20.28 -2.02 -18.18
CA ASN A 237 -21.53 -1.34 -18.55
C ASN A 237 -21.45 -0.79 -19.99
N PRO A 238 -22.44 -1.08 -20.87
CA PRO A 238 -22.47 -0.60 -22.26
C PRO A 238 -22.29 0.91 -22.42
N ASN A 239 -22.65 1.70 -21.39
CA ASN A 239 -22.45 3.14 -21.36
C ASN A 239 -20.97 3.56 -21.34
N ILE A 240 -20.09 2.75 -20.75
CA ILE A 240 -18.67 3.04 -20.68
C ILE A 240 -18.05 2.94 -22.08
N TYR A 241 -18.36 1.85 -22.80
CA TYR A 241 -17.94 1.69 -24.19
C TYR A 241 -18.48 2.81 -25.08
N ARG A 242 -19.74 3.22 -24.89
CA ARG A 242 -20.32 4.38 -25.57
C ARG A 242 -19.53 5.67 -25.27
N MET A 243 -19.21 5.93 -24.01
CA MET A 243 -18.46 7.12 -23.60
C MET A 243 -17.09 7.17 -24.28
N ILE A 244 -16.37 6.04 -24.31
CA ILE A 244 -15.07 5.94 -24.96
C ILE A 244 -15.17 6.17 -26.47
N LEU A 245 -16.14 5.54 -27.12
CA LEU A 245 -16.37 5.72 -28.56
C LEU A 245 -16.77 7.17 -28.88
N SER A 246 -17.55 7.83 -28.00
CA SER A 246 -17.90 9.24 -28.17
C SER A 246 -16.70 10.19 -28.00
N TYR A 247 -15.76 9.86 -27.10
CA TYR A 247 -14.50 10.59 -26.95
C TYR A 247 -13.59 10.41 -28.17
N LEU A 248 -13.47 9.18 -28.67
CA LEU A 248 -12.74 8.86 -29.89
C LEU A 248 -13.33 9.56 -31.12
N LEU A 249 -14.66 9.69 -31.20
CA LEU A 249 -15.33 10.38 -32.29
C LEU A 249 -14.87 11.85 -32.43
N GLN A 250 -14.59 12.51 -31.31
CA GLN A 250 -14.14 13.89 -31.26
C GLN A 250 -12.61 14.03 -31.43
N SER A 251 -11.84 13.06 -30.93
CA SER A 251 -10.38 13.17 -30.84
C SER A 251 -9.65 12.45 -31.98
N ASP A 252 -9.99 11.17 -32.23
CA ASP A 252 -9.31 10.31 -33.20
C ASP A 252 -10.27 9.31 -33.86
N GLN A 253 -10.62 9.62 -35.11
CA GLN A 253 -11.57 8.87 -35.91
C GLN A 253 -10.96 7.60 -36.52
N SER A 254 -9.62 7.52 -36.60
CA SER A 254 -8.93 6.32 -37.08
C SER A 254 -8.90 5.24 -36.00
N ALA A 255 -8.63 5.62 -34.75
CA ALA A 255 -8.71 4.74 -33.60
C ALA A 255 -10.15 4.23 -33.38
N LEU A 256 -11.16 5.09 -33.57
CA LEU A 256 -12.56 4.69 -33.52
C LEU A 256 -12.89 3.54 -34.49
N LEU A 257 -12.41 3.63 -35.72
CA LEU A 257 -12.63 2.62 -36.74
C LEU A 257 -11.93 1.30 -36.39
N GLN A 258 -10.72 1.35 -35.84
CA GLN A 258 -10.04 0.15 -35.33
C GLN A 258 -10.77 -0.48 -34.15
N CYS A 259 -11.27 0.31 -33.21
CA CYS A 259 -12.09 -0.18 -32.09
C CYS A 259 -13.38 -0.84 -32.60
N LEU A 260 -14.10 -0.22 -33.54
CA LEU A 260 -15.32 -0.80 -34.11
C LEU A 260 -15.09 -2.13 -34.85
N LYS A 261 -13.94 -2.30 -35.50
CA LYS A 261 -13.59 -3.58 -36.15
C LYS A 261 -13.22 -4.69 -35.17
N THR A 262 -12.67 -4.33 -34.01
CA THR A 262 -12.13 -5.30 -33.04
C THR A 262 -13.14 -5.65 -31.95
N TRP A 263 -14.02 -4.72 -31.57
CA TRP A 263 -14.96 -4.90 -30.47
C TRP A 263 -16.21 -5.64 -30.92
N ASN A 264 -16.76 -6.50 -30.04
CA ASN A 264 -17.99 -7.21 -30.33
C ASN A 264 -19.19 -6.23 -30.28
N PRO A 265 -20.11 -6.27 -31.27
CA PRO A 265 -21.30 -5.42 -31.31
C PRO A 265 -22.24 -5.51 -30.10
N SER A 266 -22.16 -6.57 -29.30
CA SER A 266 -22.96 -6.71 -28.08
C SER A 266 -22.48 -5.82 -26.92
N LEU A 267 -21.29 -5.22 -27.01
CA LEU A 267 -20.67 -4.45 -25.94
C LEU A 267 -21.16 -2.99 -25.88
N TYR A 268 -21.75 -2.48 -26.96
CA TYR A 268 -22.17 -1.08 -27.04
C TYR A 268 -23.55 -0.91 -27.69
N PRO A 269 -24.32 0.12 -27.29
CA PRO A 269 -25.59 0.43 -27.91
C PRO A 269 -25.37 0.97 -29.35
N VAL A 270 -25.47 0.07 -30.32
CA VAL A 270 -25.37 0.34 -31.76
C VAL A 270 -26.28 1.49 -32.25
N PRO A 271 -27.57 1.61 -31.88
CA PRO A 271 -28.44 2.65 -32.44
C PRO A 271 -28.04 4.07 -32.03
N GLU A 272 -27.64 4.26 -30.77
CA GLU A 272 -27.23 5.55 -30.23
C GLU A 272 -25.91 6.03 -30.85
N LEU A 273 -24.95 5.12 -31.01
CA LEU A 273 -23.69 5.42 -31.69
C LEU A 273 -23.89 5.72 -33.17
N THR A 274 -24.81 5.01 -33.84
CA THR A 274 -25.16 5.29 -35.24
C THR A 274 -25.68 6.72 -35.37
N GLN A 275 -26.56 7.16 -34.45
CA GLN A 275 -27.05 8.54 -34.43
C GLN A 275 -25.93 9.56 -34.19
N GLN A 276 -25.05 9.31 -33.22
CA GLN A 276 -23.93 10.21 -32.93
C GLN A 276 -22.96 10.34 -34.11
N ILE A 277 -22.65 9.25 -34.82
CA ILE A 277 -21.80 9.29 -36.01
C ILE A 277 -22.51 10.02 -37.16
N MET A 278 -23.81 9.82 -37.37
CA MET A 278 -24.58 10.56 -38.37
C MET A 278 -24.59 12.07 -38.10
N GLU A 279 -24.76 12.48 -36.84
CA GLU A 279 -24.70 13.90 -36.45
C GLU A 279 -23.30 14.48 -36.63
N ALA A 280 -22.25 13.74 -36.28
CA ALA A 280 -20.87 14.14 -36.54
C ALA A 280 -20.60 14.28 -38.04
N LEU A 281 -21.10 13.35 -38.85
CA LEU A 281 -20.97 13.39 -40.31
C LEU A 281 -21.74 14.57 -40.93
N GLY A 282 -22.90 14.94 -40.38
CA GLY A 282 -23.65 16.13 -40.80
C GLY A 282 -22.96 17.45 -40.47
N LYS A 283 -22.09 17.48 -39.45
CA LYS A 283 -21.28 18.67 -39.09
C LYS A 283 -20.01 18.79 -39.93
N VAL A 284 -19.47 17.68 -40.42
CA VAL A 284 -18.28 17.65 -41.28
C VAL A 284 -18.71 17.91 -42.72
N ARG A 285 -18.16 18.94 -43.37
CA ARG A 285 -18.45 19.22 -44.78
C ARG A 285 -18.07 18.00 -45.64
N PRO A 286 -18.92 17.58 -46.59
CA PRO A 286 -18.58 16.49 -47.50
C PRO A 286 -17.32 16.85 -48.30
N PRO A 287 -16.41 15.89 -48.53
CA PRO A 287 -15.18 16.14 -49.27
C PRO A 287 -15.54 16.57 -50.70
N ILE A 288 -14.92 17.68 -51.12
CA ILE A 288 -15.26 18.34 -52.40
C ILE A 288 -14.78 17.51 -53.60
N ARG A 289 -13.85 16.56 -53.43
CA ARG A 289 -13.42 15.57 -54.44
C ARG A 289 -12.87 14.30 -53.78
N GLN A 290 -13.33 13.12 -54.22
CA GLN A 290 -12.71 11.84 -53.89
C GLN A 290 -11.51 11.64 -54.81
N ASP A 291 -10.30 11.72 -54.26
CA ASP A 291 -9.11 11.28 -54.96
C ASP A 291 -9.04 9.74 -54.85
N ARG A 292 -9.15 9.08 -56.00
CA ARG A 292 -9.25 7.61 -56.10
C ARG A 292 -7.90 6.99 -55.77
N GLY A 293 -7.80 6.32 -54.62
CA GLY A 293 -6.68 5.40 -54.34
C GLY A 293 -5.72 5.81 -53.22
N ARG A 294 -6.01 6.84 -52.41
CA ARG A 294 -5.24 7.11 -51.18
C ARG A 294 -5.92 6.49 -49.96
N GLU A 295 -5.12 6.00 -49.02
CA GLU A 295 -5.59 5.56 -47.71
C GLU A 295 -6.50 6.64 -47.08
N PRO A 296 -7.59 6.23 -46.41
CA PRO A 296 -8.61 7.14 -45.89
C PRO A 296 -7.99 8.03 -44.81
N THR A 297 -7.44 9.17 -45.22
CA THR A 297 -6.86 10.17 -44.30
C THR A 297 -7.91 11.23 -43.95
N ASP A 298 -8.98 11.31 -44.76
CA ASP A 298 -10.02 12.31 -44.57
C ASP A 298 -10.98 11.89 -43.47
N PRO A 299 -11.26 12.78 -42.49
CA PRO A 299 -12.13 12.50 -41.37
C PRO A 299 -13.53 12.04 -41.81
N HIS A 300 -14.05 12.63 -42.89
CA HIS A 300 -15.34 12.25 -43.46
C HIS A 300 -15.35 10.80 -43.99
N THR A 301 -14.27 10.34 -44.63
CA THR A 301 -14.17 8.97 -45.17
C THR A 301 -14.06 7.93 -44.05
N LEU A 302 -13.33 8.25 -42.98
CA LEU A 302 -13.21 7.40 -41.80
C LEU A 302 -14.54 7.27 -41.05
N LEU A 303 -15.26 8.37 -40.86
CA LEU A 303 -16.60 8.36 -40.24
C LEU A 303 -17.63 7.62 -41.08
N SER A 304 -17.58 7.77 -42.40
CA SER A 304 -18.45 7.02 -43.32
C SER A 304 -18.17 5.52 -43.24
N LEU A 305 -16.90 5.12 -43.14
CA LEU A 305 -16.55 3.70 -42.95
C LEU A 305 -17.01 3.16 -41.60
N ALA A 306 -16.82 3.92 -40.52
CA ALA A 306 -17.30 3.58 -39.19
C ALA A 306 -18.84 3.38 -39.19
N LEU A 307 -19.58 4.26 -39.87
CA LEU A 307 -21.02 4.14 -40.07
C LEU A 307 -21.40 2.87 -40.83
N ALA A 308 -20.67 2.54 -41.91
CA ALA A 308 -20.89 1.32 -42.68
C ALA A 308 -20.67 0.05 -41.83
N THR A 309 -19.61 0.01 -41.02
CA THR A 309 -19.36 -1.10 -40.09
C THR A 309 -20.45 -1.23 -39.04
N LEU A 310 -20.97 -0.12 -38.49
CA LEU A 310 -22.11 -0.17 -37.57
C LEU A 310 -23.38 -0.70 -38.25
N TYR A 311 -23.63 -0.31 -39.50
CA TYR A 311 -24.76 -0.84 -40.25
C TYR A 311 -24.65 -2.34 -40.54
N GLU A 312 -23.45 -2.83 -40.81
CA GLU A 312 -23.15 -4.25 -40.95
C GLU A 312 -23.45 -5.00 -39.64
N HIS A 313 -22.98 -4.48 -38.51
CA HIS A 313 -23.28 -5.04 -37.19
C HIS A 313 -24.77 -5.02 -36.84
N SER A 314 -25.52 -4.01 -37.30
CA SER A 314 -26.97 -3.91 -37.14
C SER A 314 -27.78 -4.73 -38.16
N ARG A 315 -27.12 -5.52 -39.03
CA ARG A 315 -27.71 -6.28 -40.16
C ARG A 315 -28.44 -5.45 -41.21
N HIS A 316 -28.16 -4.15 -41.31
CA HIS A 316 -28.70 -3.26 -42.34
C HIS A 316 -27.77 -3.18 -43.56
N TYR A 317 -27.54 -4.33 -44.20
CA TYR A 317 -26.56 -4.47 -45.29
C TYR A 317 -26.83 -3.53 -46.48
N ALA A 318 -28.09 -3.24 -46.80
CA ALA A 318 -28.45 -2.34 -47.90
C ALA A 318 -27.94 -0.90 -47.69
N LYS A 319 -27.94 -0.41 -46.44
CA LYS A 319 -27.44 0.94 -46.11
C LYS A 319 -25.92 0.96 -46.06
N ALA A 320 -25.31 -0.10 -45.53
CA ALA A 320 -23.85 -0.26 -45.54
C ALA A 320 -23.29 -0.29 -46.97
N LEU A 321 -23.90 -1.09 -47.86
CA LEU A 321 -23.50 -1.19 -49.27
C LEU A 321 -23.58 0.16 -50.00
N LYS A 322 -24.63 0.94 -49.75
CA LYS A 322 -24.75 2.28 -50.34
C LYS A 322 -23.57 3.17 -49.96
N ILE A 323 -23.16 3.15 -48.69
CA ILE A 323 -22.02 3.93 -48.20
C ILE A 323 -20.70 3.42 -48.78
N TYR A 324 -20.52 2.10 -48.90
CA TYR A 324 -19.31 1.54 -49.52
C TYR A 324 -19.21 1.87 -51.02
N LEU A 325 -20.33 1.88 -51.73
CA LEU A 325 -20.42 2.31 -53.13
C LEU A 325 -20.11 3.80 -53.27
N ASP A 326 -20.69 4.62 -52.40
CA ASP A 326 -20.45 6.06 -52.37
C ASP A 326 -18.97 6.37 -52.08
N LEU A 327 -18.26 5.53 -51.31
CA LEU A 327 -16.83 5.67 -50.99
C LEU A 327 -15.89 5.03 -52.03
N GLY A 328 -16.41 4.32 -53.03
CA GLY A 328 -15.61 3.76 -54.13
C GLY A 328 -14.60 2.69 -53.75
N ARG A 329 -14.80 1.93 -52.67
CA ARG A 329 -13.90 0.81 -52.31
C ARG A 329 -14.21 -0.45 -53.13
N SER A 330 -13.17 -1.01 -53.75
CA SER A 330 -13.17 -2.32 -54.41
C SER A 330 -13.09 -3.49 -53.43
N ASP A 331 -12.73 -3.26 -52.16
CA ASP A 331 -12.43 -4.32 -51.17
C ASP A 331 -13.67 -5.06 -50.64
N VAL A 332 -14.87 -4.72 -51.12
CA VAL A 332 -16.17 -5.30 -50.70
C VAL A 332 -16.77 -6.19 -51.80
N PHE A 333 -16.04 -6.40 -52.91
CA PHE A 333 -16.43 -7.28 -54.02
C PHE A 333 -15.60 -8.55 -54.07
#